data_AF-A0AAE4SAX7-F1
#
_entry.id   AF-A0AAE4SAX7-F1
#
_cell.length_a   1.000
_cell.length_b   1.000
_cell.length_c   1.000
_cell.angle_alpha   90.00
_cell.angle_beta   90.00
_cell.angle_gamma   90.00
#
_symmetry.space_group_name_H-M   'P 1'
#
loop_
_entity.id
_entity.type
_entity.pdbx_description
1 polymer ?
#
loop_
_entity_poly.entity_id
_entity_poly.type
_entity_poly.pdbx_seq_one_letter_code
_entity_poly.pdbx_strand_id
1 'polypeptide(L)'
;MPVSKRKFAAVVQKKGFLEVRNRDHVIFVFTDAAGKPNAKIQTKMSHGTGNDISDRLLVFMAKQMKLGKKAELDKYIDCSISEAQYRTILRKQNFHV
;
A
#
# COMPACT_ATOMS: atom_id res chain seq x y z
N MET A 1 -8.70 1.23 -13.90
CA MET A 1 -8.97 -0.23 -13.97
C MET A 1 -9.47 -0.68 -12.60
N PRO A 2 -10.40 -1.64 -12.51
CA PRO A 2 -10.77 -2.22 -11.23
C PRO A 2 -9.55 -2.97 -10.65
N VAL A 3 -9.19 -2.64 -9.42
CA VAL A 3 -8.08 -3.30 -8.71
C VAL A 3 -8.68 -4.33 -7.78
N SER A 4 -8.41 -5.60 -8.03
CA SER A 4 -8.86 -6.66 -7.11
C SER A 4 -8.10 -6.59 -5.79
N LYS A 5 -8.82 -6.80 -4.69
CA LYS A 5 -8.26 -6.83 -3.32
C LYS A 5 -7.11 -7.82 -3.21
N ARG A 6 -7.24 -8.98 -3.85
CA ARG A 6 -6.22 -10.03 -3.90
C ARG A 6 -4.96 -9.57 -4.63
N LYS A 7 -5.09 -8.94 -5.81
CA LYS A 7 -3.94 -8.40 -6.56
C LYS A 7 -3.23 -7.33 -5.73
N PHE A 8 -3.98 -6.41 -5.13
CA PHE A 8 -3.42 -5.38 -4.27
C PHE A 8 -2.61 -5.97 -3.12
N ALA A 9 -3.21 -6.89 -2.35
CA ALA A 9 -2.57 -7.54 -1.20
C ALA A 9 -1.25 -8.25 -1.59
N ALA A 10 -1.26 -9.02 -2.67
CA ALA A 10 -0.07 -9.71 -3.15
C ALA A 10 1.05 -8.74 -3.56
N VAL A 11 0.72 -7.62 -4.21
CA VAL A 11 1.70 -6.63 -4.66
C VAL A 11 2.31 -5.87 -3.50
N VAL A 12 1.51 -5.42 -2.52
CA VAL A 12 2.03 -4.68 -1.36
C VAL A 12 2.91 -5.58 -0.48
N GLN A 13 2.51 -6.83 -0.25
CA GLN A 13 3.28 -7.76 0.56
C GLN A 13 4.67 -8.04 -0.05
N LYS A 14 4.74 -8.24 -1.37
CA LYS A 14 6.01 -8.42 -2.10
C LYS A 14 6.95 -7.23 -2.04
N LYS A 15 6.45 -6.06 -1.64
CA LYS A 15 7.20 -4.80 -1.64
C LYS A 15 7.43 -4.26 -0.24
N GLY A 16 7.30 -5.10 0.80
CA GLY A 16 7.65 -4.72 2.17
C GLY A 16 6.49 -4.25 3.05
N PHE A 17 5.24 -4.51 2.66
CA PHE A 17 4.11 -4.35 3.59
C PHE A 17 3.83 -5.65 4.35
N LEU A 18 3.68 -5.55 5.66
CA LEU A 18 3.16 -6.63 6.50
C LEU A 18 1.64 -6.55 6.57
N GLU A 19 0.98 -7.67 6.31
CA GLU A 19 -0.45 -7.84 6.50
C GLU A 19 -0.75 -8.09 7.98
N VAL A 20 -1.55 -7.22 8.57
CA VAL A 20 -2.08 -7.34 9.93
C VAL A 20 -3.59 -7.48 9.82
N ARG A 21 -4.08 -8.69 10.09
CA ARG A 21 -5.51 -8.99 10.05
C ARG A 21 -6.18 -8.51 11.33
N ASN A 22 -7.25 -7.76 11.17
CA ASN A 22 -8.19 -7.38 12.22
C ASN A 22 -9.58 -7.93 11.86
N ARG A 23 -10.51 -7.96 12.81
CA ARG A 23 -11.85 -8.55 12.65
C ARG A 23 -12.63 -7.95 11.48
N ASP A 24 -12.54 -6.62 11.31
CA ASP A 24 -13.28 -5.89 10.27
C ASP A 24 -12.41 -5.36 9.13
N HIS A 25 -11.08 -5.32 9.31
CA HIS A 25 -10.16 -4.73 8.33
C HIS A 25 -8.85 -5.51 8.19
N VAL A 26 -8.31 -5.51 6.98
CA VAL A 26 -6.92 -5.90 6.70
C VAL A 26 -6.08 -4.63 6.68
N ILE A 27 -5.08 -4.54 7.55
CA ILE A 27 -4.17 -3.40 7.64
C ILE A 27 -2.85 -3.83 7.01
N PHE A 28 -2.29 -3.00 6.13
CA PHE A 28 -0.97 -3.19 5.55
C PHE A 28 -0.04 -2.13 6.11
N VAL A 29 1.03 -2.55 6.80
CA VAL A 29 2.01 -1.64 7.42
C VAL A 29 3.37 -1.83 6.77
N PHE A 30 3.98 -0.75 6.29
CA PHE A 30 5.29 -0.81 5.64
C PHE A 30 6.40 -1.03 6.67
N THR A 31 7.42 -1.82 6.33
CA THR A 31 8.59 -2.06 7.18
C THR A 31 9.83 -1.33 6.71
N ASP A 32 10.62 -0.84 7.66
CA ASP A 32 11.95 -0.31 7.39
C ASP A 32 12.95 -1.43 7.04
N ALA A 33 14.17 -1.06 6.69
CA ALA A 33 15.25 -2.01 6.40
C ALA A 33 15.60 -2.93 7.60
N ALA A 34 15.22 -2.57 8.82
CA ALA A 34 15.39 -3.38 10.03
C ALA A 34 14.17 -4.26 10.34
N GLY A 35 13.15 -4.29 9.46
CA GLY A 35 11.92 -5.04 9.64
C GLY A 35 10.94 -4.42 10.64
N LYS A 36 11.18 -3.19 11.11
CA LYS A 36 10.30 -2.52 12.07
C LYS A 36 9.10 -1.90 11.35
N PRO A 37 7.87 -2.14 11.83
CA PRO A 37 6.67 -1.59 11.21
C PRO A 37 6.61 -0.07 11.39
N ASN A 38 6.37 0.65 10.29
CA ASN A 38 6.21 2.09 10.28
C ASN A 38 4.72 2.46 10.20
N ALA A 39 4.12 2.73 11.34
CA ALA A 39 2.70 3.11 11.44
C ALA A 39 2.34 4.41 10.68
N LYS A 40 3.32 5.23 10.26
CA LYS A 40 3.06 6.42 9.42
C LYS A 40 2.77 6.06 7.96
N ILE A 41 3.21 4.87 7.52
CA ILE A 41 3.07 4.35 6.17
C ILE A 41 2.25 3.06 6.28
N GLN A 42 0.94 3.24 6.40
CA GLN A 42 0.01 2.13 6.50
C GLN A 42 -1.24 2.41 5.69
N THR A 43 -1.85 1.38 5.14
CA THR A 43 -3.15 1.47 4.47
C THR A 43 -4.09 0.37 4.95
N LYS A 44 -5.40 0.59 4.79
CA LYS A 44 -6.43 -0.33 5.28
C LYS A 44 -7.36 -0.72 4.16
N MET A 45 -7.76 -1.98 4.16
CA MET A 45 -8.70 -2.57 3.23
C MET A 45 -9.82 -3.25 4.03
N SER A 46 -11.07 -2.92 3.75
CA SER A 46 -12.22 -3.52 4.45
C SER A 46 -12.59 -4.89 3.88
N HIS A 47 -13.14 -5.77 4.74
CA HIS A 47 -13.61 -7.11 4.37
C HIS A 47 -14.94 -7.12 3.58
N GLY A 48 -15.47 -5.96 3.16
CA GLY A 48 -16.76 -5.90 2.48
C GLY A 48 -16.89 -6.85 1.29
N THR A 49 -18.14 -7.15 0.91
CA THR A 49 -18.54 -8.21 -0.05
C THR A 49 -17.99 -8.06 -1.47
N GLY A 50 -17.50 -6.87 -1.85
CA GLY A 50 -16.87 -6.65 -3.16
C GLY A 50 -15.46 -7.23 -3.26
N ASN A 51 -15.13 -7.81 -4.42
CA ASN A 51 -13.78 -8.31 -4.73
C ASN A 51 -12.81 -7.21 -5.18
N ASP A 52 -13.34 -6.07 -5.63
CA ASP A 52 -12.58 -4.93 -6.13
C ASP A 52 -12.54 -3.77 -5.14
N ILE A 53 -11.46 -3.01 -5.23
CA ILE A 53 -11.25 -1.77 -4.49
C ILE A 53 -11.87 -0.63 -5.30
N SER A 54 -12.77 0.14 -4.68
CA SER A 54 -13.39 1.28 -5.34
C SER A 54 -12.36 2.37 -5.63
N ASP A 55 -12.58 3.13 -6.71
CA ASP A 55 -11.70 4.23 -7.10
C ASP A 55 -11.52 5.28 -6.00
N ARG A 56 -12.60 5.55 -5.25
CA ARG A 56 -12.55 6.44 -4.09
C ARG A 56 -11.60 5.91 -3.02
N LEU A 57 -11.65 4.61 -2.73
CA LEU A 57 -10.77 3.98 -1.77
C LEU A 57 -9.31 4.00 -2.25
N LEU A 58 -9.05 3.72 -3.53
CA LEU A 58 -7.71 3.81 -4.12
C LEU A 58 -7.07 5.20 -3.94
N VAL A 59 -7.84 6.28 -4.08
CA VAL A 59 -7.35 7.64 -3.82
C VAL A 59 -6.92 7.82 -2.37
N PHE A 60 -7.68 7.29 -1.41
CA PHE A 60 -7.31 7.34 0.01
C PHE A 60 -6.09 6.46 0.32
N MET A 61 -6.02 5.26 -0.27
CA MET A 61 -4.90 4.35 -0.11
C MET A 61 -3.60 4.95 -0.66
N ALA A 62 -3.65 5.62 -1.81
CA ALA A 62 -2.49 6.30 -2.39
C ALA A 62 -1.92 7.38 -1.46
N LYS A 63 -2.79 8.13 -0.76
CA LYS A 63 -2.38 9.13 0.24
C LYS A 63 -1.81 8.48 1.51
N GLN A 64 -2.43 7.40 1.96
CA GLN A 64 -1.99 6.60 3.11
C GLN A 64 -0.60 5.99 2.89
N MET A 65 -0.35 5.48 1.67
CA MET A 65 0.94 4.96 1.19
C MET A 65 1.91 6.06 0.73
N LYS A 66 1.60 7.35 0.90
CA LYS A 66 2.49 8.46 0.53
C LYS A 66 2.91 8.51 -0.95
N LEU A 67 2.12 7.89 -1.84
CA LEU A 67 2.27 8.00 -3.31
C LEU A 67 1.61 9.27 -3.84
N GLY A 68 0.74 9.90 -3.05
CA GLY A 68 0.11 11.19 -3.33
C GLY A 68 -1.11 11.10 -4.23
N LYS A 69 -0.97 10.52 -5.43
CA LYS A 69 -2.03 10.40 -6.44
C LYS A 69 -2.38 8.94 -6.73
N LYS A 70 -3.64 8.70 -7.13
CA LYS A 70 -4.11 7.38 -7.60
C LYS A 70 -3.24 6.82 -8.72
N ALA A 71 -2.85 7.65 -9.70
CA ALA A 71 -2.03 7.21 -10.83
C ALA A 71 -0.68 6.59 -10.40
N GLU A 72 -0.07 7.11 -9.33
CA GLU A 72 1.17 6.52 -8.78
C GLU A 72 0.91 5.19 -8.08
N LEU A 73 -0.27 5.05 -7.45
CA LEU A 73 -0.71 3.78 -6.92
C LEU A 73 -1.02 2.76 -8.01
N ASP A 74 -1.62 3.17 -9.12
CA ASP A 74 -1.87 2.29 -10.27
C ASP A 74 -0.54 1.77 -10.85
N LYS A 75 0.45 2.64 -11.05
CA LYS A 75 1.83 2.25 -11.44
C LYS A 75 2.47 1.31 -10.42
N TYR A 76 2.23 1.54 -9.14
CA TYR A 76 2.71 0.64 -8.09
C TYR A 76 2.05 -0.74 -8.20
N ILE A 77 0.74 -0.81 -8.40
CA ILE A 77 0.00 -2.09 -8.52
C ILE A 77 0.39 -2.85 -9.80
N ASP A 78 0.65 -2.14 -10.90
CA ASP A 78 1.11 -2.73 -12.16
C ASP A 78 2.62 -3.00 -12.18
N CYS A 79 3.25 -3.07 -11.00
CA CYS A 79 4.66 -3.42 -10.81
C CYS A 79 5.67 -2.52 -11.54
N SER A 80 5.26 -1.33 -12.00
CA SER A 80 6.16 -0.35 -12.61
C SER A 80 7.07 0.32 -11.59
N ILE A 81 6.68 0.32 -10.31
CA ILE A 81 7.48 0.83 -9.20
C ILE A 81 8.01 -0.35 -8.39
N SER A 82 9.34 -0.50 -8.31
CA SER A 82 9.97 -1.51 -7.46
C SER A 82 9.95 -1.11 -5.98
N GLU A 83 10.19 -2.07 -5.08
CA GLU A 83 10.34 -1.75 -3.65
C GLU A 83 11.43 -0.69 -3.42
N ALA A 84 12.59 -0.83 -4.07
CA ALA A 84 13.70 0.11 -3.94
C ALA A 84 13.29 1.53 -4.36
N GLN A 85 12.59 1.66 -5.49
CA GLN A 85 12.08 2.96 -5.95
C GLN A 85 11.07 3.55 -4.98
N TYR A 86 10.18 2.72 -4.41
CA TYR A 86 9.22 3.15 -3.40
C TYR A 86 9.93 3.67 -2.13
N ARG A 87 10.96 2.97 -1.64
CA ARG A 87 11.80 3.46 -0.53
C ARG A 87 12.46 4.79 -0.86
N THR A 88 12.94 4.99 -2.10
CA THR A 88 13.49 6.29 -2.52
C THR A 88 12.44 7.42 -2.47
N ILE A 89 11.21 7.15 -2.92
CA ILE A 89 10.10 8.13 -2.83
C ILE A 89 9.82 8.50 -1.37
N LEU A 90 9.77 7.51 -0.48
CA LEU A 90 9.55 7.72 0.94
C LEU A 90 10.68 8.51 1.61
N ARG A 91 11.95 8.20 1.29
CA ARG A 91 13.11 8.95 1.80
C ARG A 91 13.11 10.40 1.35
N LYS A 92 12.73 10.69 0.09
CA LYS A 92 12.55 12.07 -0.41
C LYS A 92 11.48 12.85 0.35
N GLN A 93 10.50 12.16 0.92
CA GLN A 93 9.45 12.74 1.76
C GLN A 93 9.81 12.74 3.26
N ASN A 94 11.09 12.54 3.60
CA ASN A 94 11.61 12.55 4.96
C ASN A 94 11.09 11.40 5.85
N PHE A 95 10.73 10.26 5.25
CA PHE A 95 10.47 9.03 5.99
C PHE A 95 11.74 8.17 6.09
N HIS A 96 12.09 7.74 7.30
CA HIS A 96 13.19 6.81 7.54
C HIS A 96 12.69 5.38 7.27
N VAL A 97 13.10 4.83 6.12
CA VAL A 97 12.75 3.47 5.64
C VAL A 97 13.90 2.79 4.91
#